data_AF-A0A0K6FSG5-F1
#
_entry.id   AF-A0A0K6FSG5-F1
#
_cell.length_a   1.000
_cell.length_b   1.000
_cell.length_c   1.000
_cell.angle_alpha   90.00
_cell.angle_beta   90.00
_cell.angle_gamma   90.00
#
_symmetry.space_group_name_H-M   'P 1'
#
loop_
_entity.id
_entity.type
_entity.pdbx_description
1 polymer ?
#
loop_
_entity_poly.entity_id
_entity_poly.type
_entity_poly.pdbx_seq_one_letter_code
_entity_poly.pdbx_strand_id
1 'polypeptide(L)'
;MKFSSAFVLAFAAYASANPLAQKRATTSDAATIGYATGTTGGGSASPVTVSTLAELKTAVSSNTAKVVLVSGTISGNEVVKVGSNTSILGKSGASLTGVGLRVNGVSNVIIRNLKISKVLAEAGDHIGIQASNRVWVDSVDLSSDKDHDKDYYDGLLDITHGCYAVSVTNSYLHDHYKASLVGHSDSNSSEDKGIQVTYALNKWENLNSRTPSFRFGHGHIYNN
;
A
#
# COMPACT_ATOMS: atom_id res chain seq x y z
N MET A 1 -18.08 -63.06 -29.97
CA MET A 1 -18.06 -61.60 -29.79
C MET A 1 -17.19 -61.29 -28.58
N LYS A 2 -16.00 -60.70 -28.78
CA LYS A 2 -15.08 -60.33 -27.70
C LYS A 2 -15.37 -58.89 -27.31
N PHE A 3 -15.85 -58.67 -26.07
CA PHE A 3 -15.97 -57.32 -25.50
C PHE A 3 -14.71 -57.02 -24.69
N SER A 4 -13.93 -56.04 -25.15
CA SER A 4 -12.79 -55.50 -24.40
C SER A 4 -13.30 -54.35 -23.53
N SER A 5 -13.18 -54.49 -22.21
CA SER A 5 -13.44 -53.41 -21.25
C SER A 5 -12.28 -52.42 -21.26
N ALA A 6 -12.56 -51.16 -21.61
CA ALA A 6 -11.59 -50.07 -21.50
C ALA A 6 -11.65 -49.49 -20.08
N PHE A 7 -10.54 -49.61 -19.35
CA PHE A 7 -10.30 -48.96 -18.07
C PHE A 7 -9.94 -47.48 -18.33
N VAL A 8 -10.80 -46.55 -17.92
CA VAL A 8 -10.47 -45.12 -17.95
C VAL A 8 -9.88 -44.73 -16.60
N LEU A 9 -8.56 -44.56 -16.54
CA LEU A 9 -7.89 -43.92 -15.41
C LEU A 9 -8.09 -42.41 -15.50
N ALA A 10 -8.96 -41.87 -14.65
CA ALA A 10 -9.05 -40.43 -14.43
C ALA A 10 -7.87 -39.98 -13.56
N PHE A 11 -6.90 -39.29 -14.16
CA PHE A 11 -5.88 -38.55 -13.41
C PHE A 11 -6.52 -37.27 -12.86
N ALA A 12 -6.81 -37.25 -11.55
CA ALA A 12 -7.08 -36.02 -10.83
C ALA A 12 -5.76 -35.25 -10.69
N ALA A 13 -5.56 -34.22 -11.50
CA ALA A 13 -4.47 -33.29 -11.31
C ALA A 13 -4.75 -32.47 -10.03
N TYR A 14 -4.06 -32.80 -8.95
CA TYR A 14 -3.97 -31.92 -7.79
C TYR A 14 -3.16 -30.69 -8.21
N ALA A 15 -3.84 -29.58 -8.47
CA ALA A 15 -3.19 -28.28 -8.55
C ALA A 15 -2.72 -27.92 -7.14
N SER A 16 -1.44 -28.18 -6.84
CA SER A 16 -0.78 -27.57 -5.70
C SER A 16 -0.74 -26.07 -5.96
N ALA A 17 -1.54 -25.29 -5.22
CA ALA A 17 -1.38 -23.86 -5.17
C ALA A 17 0.05 -23.59 -4.68
N ASN A 18 0.94 -23.23 -5.59
CA ASN A 18 2.24 -22.68 -5.21
C ASN A 18 1.93 -21.43 -4.38
N PRO A 19 2.34 -21.36 -3.10
CA PRO A 19 2.30 -20.08 -2.42
C PRO A 19 3.15 -19.14 -3.27
N LEU A 20 2.54 -18.06 -3.76
CA LEU A 20 3.25 -17.00 -4.45
C LEU A 20 4.43 -16.64 -3.55
N ALA A 21 5.65 -17.00 -3.97
CA ALA A 21 6.85 -16.68 -3.22
C ALA A 21 6.90 -15.16 -3.15
N GLN A 22 6.53 -14.60 -2.00
CA GLN A 22 6.48 -13.16 -1.80
C GLN A 22 7.91 -12.64 -1.97
N LYS A 23 8.18 -11.96 -3.09
CA LYS A 23 9.50 -11.38 -3.36
C LYS A 23 9.80 -10.43 -2.20
N ARG A 24 10.77 -10.78 -1.36
CA ARG A 24 11.23 -9.91 -0.27
C ARG A 24 11.61 -8.55 -0.87
N ALA A 25 11.15 -7.46 -0.25
CA ALA A 25 11.51 -6.13 -0.69
C ALA A 25 13.04 -5.98 -0.71
N THR A 26 13.58 -5.55 -1.84
CA THR A 26 14.99 -5.20 -1.99
C THR A 26 15.15 -3.69 -1.95
N THR A 27 16.34 -3.22 -1.58
CA THR A 27 16.63 -1.79 -1.40
C THR A 27 16.62 -1.01 -2.71
N SER A 28 16.70 -1.69 -3.84
CA SER A 28 16.76 -1.12 -5.19
C SER A 28 15.57 -1.50 -6.07
N ASP A 29 14.47 -2.00 -5.48
CA ASP A 29 13.29 -2.32 -6.26
C ASP A 29 12.69 -1.06 -6.90
N ALA A 30 12.22 -1.20 -8.12
CA ALA A 30 11.43 -0.20 -8.83
C ALA A 30 10.04 -0.75 -9.13
N ALA A 31 9.06 0.15 -9.22
CA ALA A 31 7.72 -0.22 -9.62
C ALA A 31 7.73 -0.75 -11.07
N THR A 32 7.10 -1.90 -11.28
CA THR A 32 7.01 -2.58 -12.60
C THR A 32 5.57 -2.80 -13.05
N ILE A 33 4.60 -2.44 -12.22
CA ILE A 33 3.18 -2.66 -12.44
C ILE A 33 2.46 -1.32 -12.32
N GLY A 34 1.49 -1.10 -13.22
CA GLY A 34 0.56 0.03 -13.12
C GLY A 34 1.18 1.38 -13.45
N TYR A 35 0.42 2.44 -13.17
CA TYR A 35 0.82 3.81 -13.49
C TYR A 35 2.09 4.28 -12.77
N ALA A 36 2.48 3.67 -11.64
CA ALA A 36 3.71 4.01 -10.93
C ALA A 36 4.98 3.42 -11.56
N THR A 37 4.88 2.63 -12.64
CA THR A 37 6.03 1.99 -13.31
C THR A 37 7.19 2.99 -13.51
N GLY A 38 8.39 2.59 -13.11
CA GLY A 38 9.59 3.46 -13.14
C GLY A 38 9.77 4.36 -11.92
N THR A 39 8.92 4.24 -10.89
CA THR A 39 9.19 4.80 -9.55
C THR A 39 10.32 4.02 -8.89
N THR A 40 11.35 4.73 -8.40
CA THR A 40 12.58 4.14 -7.84
C THR A 40 12.81 4.48 -6.37
N GLY A 41 12.02 5.40 -5.80
CA GLY A 41 12.13 5.81 -4.41
C GLY A 41 13.52 6.37 -4.08
N GLY A 42 14.14 5.79 -3.05
CA GLY A 42 15.51 6.09 -2.64
C GLY A 42 16.61 5.57 -3.57
N GLY A 43 16.26 4.78 -4.59
CA GLY A 43 17.21 4.25 -5.59
C GLY A 43 18.33 3.44 -4.96
N SER A 44 19.58 3.87 -5.20
CA SER A 44 20.80 3.21 -4.71
C SER A 44 21.36 3.82 -3.43
N ALA A 45 20.62 4.69 -2.74
CA ALA A 45 21.09 5.29 -1.50
C ALA A 45 21.39 4.21 -0.43
N SER A 46 22.45 4.41 0.34
CA SER A 46 22.81 3.53 1.45
C SER A 46 21.65 3.44 2.46
N PRO A 47 21.17 2.23 2.80
CA PRO A 47 20.04 2.09 3.70
C PRO A 47 20.36 2.52 5.14
N VAL A 48 19.42 3.22 5.77
CA VAL A 48 19.43 3.52 7.22
C VAL A 48 18.36 2.68 7.89
N THR A 49 18.69 1.96 8.96
CA THR A 49 17.70 1.23 9.76
C THR A 49 17.15 2.12 10.87
N VAL A 50 15.83 2.10 11.05
CA VAL A 50 15.13 2.80 12.14
C VAL A 50 14.30 1.80 12.95
N SER A 51 14.19 2.07 14.24
CA SER A 51 13.45 1.24 15.21
C SER A 51 12.60 2.05 16.18
N THR A 52 12.67 3.38 16.10
CA THR A 52 11.84 4.30 16.90
C THR A 52 11.10 5.29 16.01
N LEU A 53 10.04 5.88 16.55
CA LEU A 53 9.25 6.89 15.86
C LEU A 53 10.07 8.15 15.52
N ALA A 54 10.92 8.59 16.44
CA ALA A 54 11.79 9.75 16.24
C ALA A 54 12.82 9.52 15.13
N GLU A 55 13.43 8.33 15.08
CA GLU A 55 14.32 7.93 14.00
C GLU A 55 13.59 7.89 12.66
N LEU A 56 12.41 7.24 12.60
CA LEU A 56 11.61 7.17 11.39
C LEU A 56 11.28 8.56 10.85
N LYS A 57 10.76 9.45 11.69
CA LYS A 57 10.42 10.85 11.31
C LYS A 57 11.62 11.58 10.73
N THR A 58 12.76 11.48 11.41
CA THR A 58 13.99 12.15 10.96
C THR A 58 14.43 11.59 9.61
N ALA A 59 14.47 10.27 9.49
CA ALA A 59 15.02 9.57 8.33
C ALA A 59 14.20 9.75 7.05
N VAL A 60 12.91 10.09 7.11
CA VAL A 60 12.04 10.19 5.92
C VAL A 60 11.69 11.62 5.51
N SER A 61 12.07 12.63 6.29
CA SER A 61 11.57 14.01 6.14
C SER A 61 12.17 14.82 4.97
N SER A 62 13.41 14.53 4.56
CA SER A 62 14.11 15.29 3.52
C SER A 62 13.58 14.97 2.11
N ASN A 63 13.99 15.71 1.08
CA ASN A 63 13.72 15.39 -0.33
C ASN A 63 14.89 14.69 -1.04
N THR A 64 16.00 14.45 -0.33
CA THR A 64 17.16 13.73 -0.88
C THR A 64 16.85 12.23 -0.97
N ALA A 65 17.50 11.55 -1.92
CA ALA A 65 17.36 10.11 -2.09
C ALA A 65 17.72 9.36 -0.80
N LYS A 66 16.81 8.51 -0.31
CA LYS A 66 17.00 7.76 0.93
C LYS A 66 16.25 6.44 0.95
N VAL A 67 16.92 5.42 1.47
CA VAL A 67 16.34 4.11 1.75
C VAL A 67 16.28 3.92 3.26
N VAL A 68 15.08 3.77 3.80
CA VAL A 68 14.81 3.64 5.23
C VAL A 68 14.26 2.24 5.50
N LEU A 69 14.97 1.47 6.31
CA LEU A 69 14.58 0.14 6.73
C LEU A 69 13.90 0.20 8.10
N VAL A 70 12.62 -0.12 8.18
CA VAL A 70 11.91 -0.22 9.47
C VAL A 70 12.20 -1.57 10.10
N SER A 71 12.61 -1.58 11.37
CA SER A 71 12.92 -2.81 12.11
C SER A 71 12.08 -2.91 13.38
N GLY A 72 11.44 -4.07 13.57
CA GLY A 72 10.56 -4.30 14.71
C GLY A 72 9.28 -3.46 14.67
N THR A 73 8.69 -3.26 15.85
CA THR A 73 7.44 -2.50 16.00
C THR A 73 7.73 -1.07 16.44
N ILE A 74 7.26 -0.10 15.67
CA ILE A 74 7.22 1.31 16.05
C ILE A 74 5.77 1.67 16.40
N SER A 75 5.55 2.18 17.60
CA SER A 75 4.21 2.58 18.07
C SER A 75 4.12 4.09 18.30
N GLY A 76 2.93 4.65 18.20
CA GLY A 76 2.65 6.08 18.40
C GLY A 76 1.17 6.41 18.17
N ASN A 77 0.87 7.70 18.09
CA ASN A 77 -0.45 8.23 17.71
C ASN A 77 -0.25 9.49 16.85
N GLU A 78 0.38 9.32 15.70
CA GLU A 78 0.65 10.43 14.78
C GLU A 78 0.88 9.95 13.34
N VAL A 79 0.86 10.89 12.40
CA VAL A 79 1.17 10.62 10.99
C VAL A 79 2.51 11.22 10.62
N VAL A 80 3.43 10.37 10.14
CA VAL A 80 4.77 10.77 9.71
C VAL A 80 4.73 11.30 8.28
N LYS A 81 5.21 12.53 8.08
CA LYS A 81 5.34 13.15 6.75
C LYS A 81 6.57 12.59 6.03
N VAL A 82 6.36 12.11 4.81
CA VAL A 82 7.38 11.50 3.95
C VAL A 82 7.77 12.48 2.84
N GLY A 83 9.07 12.76 2.71
CA GLY A 83 9.61 13.60 1.64
C GLY A 83 9.86 12.81 0.34
N SER A 84 10.25 13.53 -0.72
CA SER A 84 10.50 12.96 -2.05
C SER A 84 11.69 12.00 -2.07
N ASN A 85 11.78 11.14 -3.09
CA ASN A 85 12.89 10.20 -3.32
C ASN A 85 13.13 9.27 -2.13
N THR A 86 12.07 8.65 -1.63
CA THR A 86 12.11 7.84 -0.41
C THR A 86 11.68 6.41 -0.71
N SER A 87 12.44 5.44 -0.22
CA SER A 87 11.97 4.06 -0.05
C SER A 87 11.85 3.75 1.43
N ILE A 88 10.64 3.48 1.92
CA ILE A 88 10.37 2.96 3.27
C ILE A 88 10.10 1.46 3.13
N LEU A 89 10.99 0.64 3.65
CA LEU A 89 10.95 -0.81 3.49
C LEU A 89 10.93 -1.47 4.88
N GLY A 90 9.93 -2.28 5.17
CA GLY A 90 9.94 -3.05 6.41
C GLY A 90 10.93 -4.23 6.32
N LYS A 91 11.66 -4.50 7.40
CA LYS A 91 12.32 -5.78 7.62
C LYS A 91 11.28 -6.85 7.99
N SER A 92 11.70 -8.11 8.09
CA SER A 92 10.83 -9.20 8.53
C SER A 92 10.17 -8.84 9.87
N GLY A 93 8.83 -8.86 9.91
CA GLY A 93 8.04 -8.53 11.10
C GLY A 93 7.95 -7.05 11.44
N ALA A 94 8.42 -6.14 10.57
CA ALA A 94 8.33 -4.71 10.81
C ALA A 94 6.87 -4.22 10.81
N SER A 95 6.52 -3.40 11.81
CA SER A 95 5.17 -2.87 11.95
C SER A 95 5.15 -1.44 12.48
N LEU A 96 4.15 -0.67 12.04
CA LEU A 96 3.73 0.61 12.60
C LEU A 96 2.37 0.40 13.29
N THR A 97 2.24 0.79 14.56
CA THR A 97 0.98 0.68 15.31
C THR A 97 0.57 2.05 15.83
N GLY A 98 -0.59 2.54 15.38
CA GLY A 98 -1.05 3.92 15.63
C GLY A 98 -0.23 5.00 14.90
N VAL A 99 0.69 4.61 14.02
CA VAL A 99 1.53 5.53 13.24
C VAL A 99 1.20 5.42 11.76
N GLY A 100 0.68 6.49 11.16
CA GLY A 100 0.41 6.57 9.73
C GLY A 100 1.56 7.20 8.94
N LEU A 101 1.47 7.14 7.60
CA LEU A 101 2.41 7.76 6.67
C LEU A 101 1.68 8.72 5.73
N ARG A 102 2.17 9.96 5.61
CA ARG A 102 1.61 10.97 4.69
C ARG A 102 2.63 11.36 3.63
N VAL A 103 2.29 11.05 2.38
CA VAL A 103 3.01 11.46 1.16
C VAL A 103 2.24 12.65 0.59
N ASN A 104 2.71 13.88 0.82
CA ASN A 104 1.97 15.09 0.46
C ASN A 104 2.83 16.09 -0.32
N GLY A 105 2.44 16.42 -1.55
CA GLY A 105 3.15 17.38 -2.39
C GLY A 105 4.53 16.91 -2.85
N VAL A 106 4.77 15.60 -2.90
CA VAL A 106 6.09 15.00 -3.15
C VAL A 106 6.06 14.00 -4.29
N SER A 107 7.24 13.60 -4.75
CA SER A 107 7.39 12.65 -5.85
C SER A 107 8.35 11.52 -5.54
N ASN A 108 8.19 10.41 -6.24
CA ASN A 108 9.12 9.27 -6.25
C ASN A 108 9.25 8.63 -4.86
N VAL A 109 8.16 7.99 -4.41
CA VAL A 109 8.08 7.34 -3.09
C VAL A 109 7.69 5.87 -3.23
N ILE A 110 8.39 5.01 -2.49
CA ILE A 110 8.12 3.58 -2.37
C ILE A 110 7.83 3.26 -0.90
N ILE A 111 6.72 2.56 -0.61
CA ILE A 111 6.39 2.03 0.72
C ILE A 111 6.10 0.54 0.58
N ARG A 112 6.94 -0.32 1.19
CA ARG A 112 6.84 -1.77 0.98
C ARG A 112 7.14 -2.64 2.19
N ASN A 113 6.56 -3.84 2.19
CA ASN A 113 6.82 -4.90 3.18
C ASN A 113 6.63 -4.44 4.63
N LEU A 114 5.57 -3.68 4.88
CA LEU A 114 5.33 -3.04 6.17
C LEU A 114 3.89 -3.29 6.61
N LYS A 115 3.72 -3.66 7.88
CA LYS A 115 2.41 -3.69 8.51
C LYS A 115 2.11 -2.31 9.10
N ILE A 116 0.94 -1.76 8.84
CA ILE A 116 0.47 -0.54 9.51
C ILE A 116 -0.89 -0.86 10.10
N SER A 117 -1.09 -0.54 11.37
CA SER A 117 -2.35 -0.86 12.04
C SER A 117 -2.80 0.19 13.02
N LYS A 118 -4.12 0.24 13.26
CA LYS A 118 -4.77 1.02 14.33
C LYS A 118 -4.43 2.52 14.35
N VAL A 119 -4.29 3.16 13.18
CA VAL A 119 -4.12 4.62 13.09
C VAL A 119 -5.47 5.28 13.33
N LEU A 120 -5.57 6.03 14.44
CA LEU A 120 -6.80 6.72 14.84
C LEU A 120 -7.18 7.80 13.83
N ALA A 121 -8.48 8.00 13.61
CA ALA A 121 -8.99 9.02 12.70
C ALA A 121 -8.47 10.44 13.04
N GLU A 122 -8.26 10.73 14.33
CA GLU A 122 -7.69 12.01 14.79
C GLU A 122 -6.23 12.22 14.35
N ALA A 123 -5.47 11.15 14.16
CA ALA A 123 -4.11 11.22 13.63
C ALA A 123 -4.14 11.31 12.10
N GLY A 124 -4.99 10.51 11.47
CA GLY A 124 -5.22 10.47 10.02
C GLY A 124 -5.34 9.04 9.50
N ASP A 125 -4.77 8.80 8.32
CA ASP A 125 -4.85 7.52 7.60
C ASP A 125 -3.62 6.67 7.87
N HIS A 126 -3.72 5.35 7.66
CA HIS A 126 -2.54 4.49 7.68
C HIS A 126 -1.56 4.90 6.59
N ILE A 127 -2.05 5.12 5.36
CA ILE A 127 -1.29 5.74 4.27
C ILE A 127 -2.17 6.80 3.59
N GLY A 128 -1.81 8.06 3.71
CA GLY A 128 -2.43 9.15 2.94
C GLY A 128 -1.49 9.64 1.85
N ILE A 129 -1.96 9.67 0.60
CA ILE A 129 -1.23 10.17 -0.57
C ILE A 129 -2.01 11.35 -1.14
N GLN A 130 -1.40 12.53 -1.15
CA GLN A 130 -2.06 13.80 -1.46
C GLN A 130 -1.17 14.65 -2.37
N ALA A 131 -1.70 15.22 -3.45
CA ALA A 131 -0.95 16.13 -4.34
C ALA A 131 0.43 15.59 -4.77
N SER A 132 0.55 14.27 -4.89
CA SER A 132 1.82 13.58 -5.05
C SER A 132 1.83 12.78 -6.35
N ASN A 133 3.03 12.47 -6.85
CA ASN A 133 3.15 11.67 -8.05
C ASN A 133 4.25 10.62 -7.98
N ARG A 134 4.14 9.56 -8.79
CA ARG A 134 5.11 8.45 -8.82
C ARG A 134 5.25 7.82 -7.43
N VAL A 135 4.16 7.24 -6.95
CA VAL A 135 4.10 6.60 -5.63
C VAL A 135 3.73 5.14 -5.79
N TRP A 136 4.54 4.25 -5.22
CA TRP A 136 4.32 2.81 -5.25
C TRP A 136 4.19 2.25 -3.84
N VAL A 137 2.99 1.76 -3.52
CA VAL A 137 2.69 1.05 -2.29
C VAL A 137 2.60 -0.43 -2.63
N ASP A 138 3.43 -1.28 -2.04
CA ASP A 138 3.42 -2.70 -2.40
C ASP A 138 3.75 -3.65 -1.26
N SER A 139 3.05 -4.79 -1.21
CA SER A 139 3.27 -5.80 -0.17
C SER A 139 3.11 -5.21 1.24
N VAL A 140 2.18 -4.28 1.44
CA VAL A 140 1.83 -3.78 2.77
C VAL A 140 0.65 -4.58 3.34
N ASP A 141 0.52 -4.56 4.65
CA ASP A 141 -0.58 -5.14 5.42
C ASP A 141 -1.20 -4.00 6.24
N LEU A 142 -2.42 -3.60 5.88
CA LEU A 142 -3.11 -2.45 6.45
C LEU A 142 -4.40 -2.92 7.12
N SER A 143 -4.51 -2.66 8.43
CA SER A 143 -5.65 -3.13 9.20
C SER A 143 -5.97 -2.31 10.43
N SER A 144 -7.17 -2.50 10.97
CA SER A 144 -7.58 -1.89 12.24
C SER A 144 -8.32 -2.92 13.09
N ASP A 145 -9.52 -2.56 13.53
CA ASP A 145 -10.56 -3.46 13.99
C ASP A 145 -11.92 -2.85 13.61
N LYS A 146 -13.01 -3.54 13.94
CA LYS A 146 -14.38 -3.04 13.73
C LYS A 146 -15.20 -3.06 15.02
N ASP A 147 -14.53 -3.03 16.17
CA ASP A 147 -15.15 -3.13 17.49
C ASP A 147 -15.69 -1.77 17.98
N HIS A 148 -15.53 -0.74 17.15
CA HIS A 148 -15.93 0.63 17.37
C HIS A 148 -16.82 1.13 16.22
N ASP A 149 -17.29 2.38 16.30
CA ASP A 149 -18.01 2.98 15.19
C ASP A 149 -17.08 3.24 13.98
N LYS A 150 -17.71 3.46 12.82
CA LYS A 150 -17.01 3.59 11.54
C LYS A 150 -16.05 4.78 11.44
N ASP A 151 -16.14 5.77 12.34
CA ASP A 151 -15.33 6.98 12.33
C ASP A 151 -14.29 7.02 13.46
N TYR A 152 -14.17 5.95 14.26
CA TYR A 152 -13.04 5.76 15.17
C TYR A 152 -11.69 5.69 14.42
N TYR A 153 -11.71 5.10 13.22
CA TYR A 153 -10.64 5.13 12.24
C TYR A 153 -11.10 5.85 10.97
N ASP A 154 -10.18 6.43 10.19
CA ASP A 154 -10.52 7.03 8.89
C ASP A 154 -10.24 6.10 7.70
N GLY A 155 -9.23 6.36 6.86
CA GLY A 155 -8.87 5.50 5.73
C GLY A 155 -7.69 4.56 6.04
N LEU A 156 -7.68 3.36 5.44
CA LEU A 156 -6.44 2.57 5.36
C LEU A 156 -5.49 3.18 4.32
N LEU A 157 -6.00 3.49 3.13
CA LEU A 157 -5.18 4.03 2.05
C LEU A 157 -5.97 5.03 1.21
N ASP A 158 -5.73 6.31 1.42
CA ASP A 158 -6.44 7.38 0.73
C ASP A 158 -5.53 8.09 -0.28
N ILE A 159 -6.06 8.31 -1.49
CA ILE A 159 -5.37 8.93 -2.62
C ILE A 159 -6.20 10.11 -3.11
N THR A 160 -5.78 11.33 -2.79
CA THR A 160 -6.59 12.54 -2.99
C THR A 160 -5.76 13.67 -3.59
N HIS A 161 -6.41 14.77 -3.97
CA HIS A 161 -5.75 15.97 -4.49
C HIS A 161 -4.90 15.69 -5.74
N GLY A 162 -5.54 15.27 -6.83
CA GLY A 162 -4.86 15.21 -8.14
C GLY A 162 -3.67 14.25 -8.25
N CYS A 163 -3.55 13.25 -7.36
CA CYS A 163 -2.42 12.32 -7.35
C CYS A 163 -2.22 11.59 -8.68
N TYR A 164 -1.00 11.61 -9.22
CA TYR A 164 -0.69 11.09 -10.54
C TYR A 164 0.31 9.94 -10.48
N ALA A 165 0.14 8.90 -11.30
CA ALA A 165 1.06 7.76 -11.32
C ALA A 165 1.23 7.06 -9.96
N VAL A 166 0.10 6.68 -9.35
CA VAL A 166 0.09 5.87 -8.12
C VAL A 166 -0.22 4.41 -8.44
N SER A 167 0.43 3.48 -7.76
CA SER A 167 0.08 2.06 -7.84
C SER A 167 0.14 1.42 -6.47
N VAL A 168 -0.91 0.67 -6.14
CA VAL A 168 -1.05 -0.13 -4.94
C VAL A 168 -1.10 -1.59 -5.37
N THR A 169 -0.08 -2.36 -5.02
CA THR A 169 0.05 -3.74 -5.52
C THR A 169 0.38 -4.77 -4.44
N ASN A 170 -0.03 -6.02 -4.63
CA ASN A 170 0.30 -7.15 -3.73
C ASN A 170 0.02 -6.88 -2.23
N SER A 171 -0.89 -5.97 -1.91
CA SER A 171 -1.11 -5.48 -0.55
C SER A 171 -2.34 -6.13 0.07
N TYR A 172 -2.37 -6.24 1.39
CA TYR A 172 -3.49 -6.81 2.13
C TYR A 172 -4.19 -5.70 2.92
N LEU A 173 -5.41 -5.36 2.52
CA LEU A 173 -6.24 -4.36 3.20
C LEU A 173 -7.40 -5.10 3.87
N HIS A 174 -7.49 -5.01 5.20
CA HIS A 174 -8.46 -5.82 5.93
C HIS A 174 -8.90 -5.25 7.28
N ASP A 175 -9.99 -5.81 7.82
CA ASP A 175 -10.50 -5.54 9.17
C ASP A 175 -10.71 -4.04 9.44
N HIS A 176 -11.50 -3.39 8.60
CA HIS A 176 -11.67 -1.93 8.62
C HIS A 176 -12.99 -1.44 8.01
N TYR A 177 -13.46 -0.25 8.39
CA TYR A 177 -14.72 0.29 7.89
C TYR A 177 -14.61 0.97 6.50
N LYS A 178 -13.71 1.94 6.33
CA LYS A 178 -13.59 2.79 5.13
C LYS A 178 -12.24 2.56 4.44
N ALA A 179 -12.11 1.50 3.64
CA ALA A 179 -10.79 1.00 3.26
C ALA A 179 -9.93 1.98 2.44
N SER A 180 -10.40 2.43 1.28
CA SER A 180 -9.60 3.26 0.37
C SER A 180 -10.43 4.25 -0.42
N LEU A 181 -10.14 5.54 -0.25
CA LEU A 181 -10.75 6.64 -0.99
C LEU A 181 -9.84 7.10 -2.14
N VAL A 182 -10.40 7.29 -3.33
CA VAL A 182 -9.76 7.96 -4.46
C VAL A 182 -10.58 9.17 -4.86
N GLY A 183 -10.06 10.37 -4.63
CA GLY A 183 -10.78 11.65 -4.79
C GLY A 183 -11.79 11.92 -3.66
N HIS A 184 -11.59 13.04 -2.95
CA HIS A 184 -12.20 13.25 -1.62
C HIS A 184 -13.53 14.02 -1.63
N SER A 185 -13.80 14.81 -2.67
CA SER A 185 -15.00 15.64 -2.74
C SER A 185 -15.48 15.81 -4.18
N ASP A 186 -16.81 15.79 -4.37
CA ASP A 186 -17.43 16.07 -5.67
C ASP A 186 -17.16 17.52 -6.13
N SER A 187 -16.85 18.43 -5.20
CA SER A 187 -16.47 19.81 -5.50
C SER A 187 -15.02 19.97 -5.96
N ASN A 188 -14.20 18.91 -5.93
CA ASN A 188 -12.77 18.97 -6.26
C ASN A 188 -12.44 18.51 -7.69
N SER A 189 -13.46 18.48 -8.57
CA SER A 189 -13.32 17.90 -9.91
C SER A 189 -12.26 18.55 -10.81
N SER A 190 -11.93 19.84 -10.60
CA SER A 190 -10.91 20.54 -11.39
C SER A 190 -9.50 19.97 -11.17
N GLU A 191 -9.21 19.52 -9.95
CA GLU A 191 -7.95 18.90 -9.57
C GLU A 191 -8.00 17.37 -9.79
N ASP A 192 -9.06 16.71 -9.33
CA ASP A 192 -9.10 15.25 -9.22
C ASP A 192 -9.33 14.50 -10.55
N LYS A 193 -9.66 15.21 -11.65
CA LYS A 193 -9.65 14.62 -13.00
C LYS A 193 -8.26 14.14 -13.43
N GLY A 194 -7.20 14.72 -12.87
CA GLY A 194 -5.82 14.31 -13.12
C GLY A 194 -5.41 13.02 -12.42
N ILE A 195 -6.24 12.48 -11.53
CA ILE A 195 -5.86 11.31 -10.73
C ILE A 195 -5.58 10.11 -11.64
N GLN A 196 -4.47 9.39 -11.39
CA GLN A 196 -4.15 8.12 -12.05
C GLN A 196 -3.69 7.09 -11.03
N VAL A 197 -4.48 6.02 -10.86
CA VAL A 197 -4.23 4.98 -9.85
C VAL A 197 -4.36 3.59 -10.46
N THR A 198 -3.45 2.69 -10.07
CA THR A 198 -3.60 1.25 -10.30
C THR A 198 -3.77 0.52 -8.97
N TYR A 199 -4.74 -0.39 -8.89
CA TYR A 199 -4.83 -1.40 -7.84
C TYR A 199 -4.73 -2.78 -8.48
N ALA A 200 -3.68 -3.54 -8.16
CA ALA A 200 -3.52 -4.89 -8.71
C ALA A 200 -2.98 -5.89 -7.70
N LEU A 201 -3.47 -7.13 -7.72
CA LEU A 201 -2.94 -8.21 -6.89
C LEU A 201 -3.12 -7.98 -5.38
N ASN A 202 -3.98 -7.05 -4.99
CA ASN A 202 -4.24 -6.78 -3.58
C ASN A 202 -5.32 -7.73 -3.06
N LYS A 203 -5.20 -8.17 -1.81
CA LYS A 203 -6.27 -8.88 -1.11
C LYS A 203 -7.09 -7.88 -0.31
N TRP A 204 -8.41 -7.91 -0.48
CA TRP A 204 -9.38 -7.07 0.24
C TRP A 204 -10.28 -7.98 1.07
N GLU A 205 -10.24 -7.90 2.40
CA GLU A 205 -10.96 -8.85 3.27
C GLU A 205 -11.59 -8.19 4.50
N ASN A 206 -12.81 -8.58 4.85
CA ASN A 206 -13.53 -8.04 6.02
C ASN A 206 -13.58 -6.50 6.08
N LEU A 207 -13.90 -5.87 4.94
CA LEU A 207 -14.06 -4.43 4.80
C LEU A 207 -15.54 -4.07 4.71
N ASN A 208 -15.95 -2.96 5.33
CA ASN A 208 -17.35 -2.49 5.23
C ASN A 208 -17.61 -1.74 3.90
N SER A 209 -16.73 -0.83 3.50
CA SER A 209 -16.90 -0.05 2.27
C SER A 209 -15.57 0.50 1.72
N ARG A 210 -15.67 1.23 0.60
CA ARG A 210 -14.57 1.91 -0.10
C ARG A 210 -13.47 0.94 -0.61
N THR A 211 -13.80 0.03 -1.51
CA THR A 211 -12.87 -0.97 -2.06
C THR A 211 -12.58 -0.86 -3.57
N PRO A 212 -12.02 0.26 -4.09
CA PRO A 212 -11.99 1.61 -3.51
C PRO A 212 -13.31 2.37 -3.77
N SER A 213 -13.54 3.48 -3.07
CA SER A 213 -14.52 4.50 -3.49
C SER A 213 -13.81 5.49 -4.41
N PHE A 214 -14.28 5.66 -5.65
CA PHE A 214 -13.52 6.35 -6.70
C PHE A 214 -14.26 7.54 -7.29
N ARG A 215 -13.58 8.69 -7.45
CA ARG A 215 -14.07 9.89 -8.12
C ARG A 215 -13.13 10.38 -9.23
N PHE A 216 -13.74 10.87 -10.30
CA PHE A 216 -13.14 11.60 -11.43
C PHE A 216 -12.08 10.88 -12.26
N GLY A 217 -10.87 10.69 -11.72
CA GLY A 217 -9.68 10.30 -12.49
C GLY A 217 -9.74 8.90 -13.12
N HIS A 218 -8.58 8.37 -13.46
CA HIS A 218 -8.44 7.10 -14.17
C HIS A 218 -7.94 6.01 -13.23
N GLY A 219 -8.75 4.97 -13.06
CA GLY A 219 -8.43 3.80 -12.26
C GLY A 219 -8.21 2.56 -13.14
N HIS A 220 -7.10 1.85 -12.94
CA HIS A 220 -6.90 0.50 -13.48
C HIS A 220 -6.91 -0.50 -12.32
N ILE A 221 -7.98 -1.31 -12.21
CA ILE A 221 -8.21 -2.19 -11.07
C ILE A 221 -8.39 -3.61 -11.58
N TYR A 222 -7.46 -4.51 -11.29
CA TYR A 222 -7.48 -5.88 -11.84
C TYR A 222 -6.79 -6.91 -10.93
N ASN A 223 -7.22 -8.18 -11.03
CA ASN A 223 -6.66 -9.32 -10.29
C ASN A 223 -6.51 -9.05 -8.77
N ASN A 224 -7.52 -8.42 -8.15
CA ASN A 224 -7.60 -8.26 -6.70
C ASN A 224 -8.50 -9.34 -6.09
#